data_AF-A0A9E2Z039-F1
#
_entry.id   AF-A0A9E2Z039-F1
#
_cell.length_a   1.000
_cell.length_b   1.000
_cell.length_c   1.000
_cell.angle_alpha   90.00
_cell.angle_beta   90.00
_cell.angle_gamma   90.00
#
_symmetry.space_group_name_H-M   'P 1'
#
loop_
_entity.id
_entity.type
_entity.pdbx_description
1 polymer ?
#
loop_
_entity_poly.entity_id
_entity_poly.type
_entity_poly.pdbx_seq_one_letter_code
_entity_poly.pdbx_strand_id
1 'polypeptide(L)'
;MYVAVKGGERAIENAHRLLAHERRGARDVPEVTLAQLSEQLGLAVDRVMSEGSLYDRELAALAIKQARGDMIEAIFLARAFRATLPRFGATEPVDTGSMRLARRISSTFKDIPGGQILGPTLDYTHRLLDPQLAEGFVPEQPATSEPVSGPMPRVTDILGRDGLIEPSPQTDQDAPVGDLTREPLSFPADRDLRLQNLARADEGFLLAMGYSTQRGYGRNHPFAGEI
;
A
#
# COMPACT_ATOMS: atom_id res chain seq x y z
N MET A 1 -42.29 -37.32 12.83
CA MET A 1 -42.16 -36.84 11.44
C MET A 1 -41.47 -35.49 11.49
N TYR A 2 -40.29 -35.34 10.88
CA TYR A 2 -39.64 -34.03 10.77
C TYR A 2 -40.13 -33.32 9.52
N VAL A 3 -40.40 -32.02 9.62
CA VAL A 3 -40.85 -31.17 8.51
C VAL A 3 -39.82 -30.06 8.30
N ALA A 4 -39.45 -29.80 7.05
CA ALA A 4 -38.51 -28.72 6.74
C ALA A 4 -39.13 -27.36 7.07
N VAL A 5 -38.39 -26.52 7.81
CA VAL A 5 -38.76 -25.14 8.12
C VAL A 5 -37.68 -24.18 7.60
N LYS A 6 -38.09 -22.99 7.16
CA LYS A 6 -37.15 -21.94 6.76
C LYS A 6 -36.61 -21.23 8.01
N GLY A 7 -35.28 -21.19 8.15
CA GLY A 7 -34.60 -20.48 9.24
C GLY A 7 -33.32 -19.73 8.84
N GLY A 8 -32.83 -19.91 7.61
CA GLY A 8 -31.54 -19.38 7.17
C GLY A 8 -31.44 -17.85 7.20
N GLU A 9 -32.44 -17.15 6.65
CA GLU A 9 -32.47 -15.68 6.62
C GLU A 9 -32.40 -15.08 8.03
N ARG A 10 -33.27 -15.56 8.93
CA ARG A 10 -33.27 -15.14 10.34
C ARG A 10 -31.94 -15.42 11.04
N ALA A 11 -31.29 -16.54 10.72
CA ALA A 11 -29.98 -16.88 11.27
C ALA A 11 -28.89 -15.91 10.75
N ILE A 12 -28.90 -15.58 9.45
CA ILE A 12 -27.96 -14.63 8.84
C ILE A 12 -28.15 -13.23 9.43
N GLU A 13 -29.38 -12.74 9.54
CA GLU A 13 -29.65 -11.42 10.16
C GLU A 13 -29.16 -11.35 11.61
N ASN A 14 -29.41 -12.40 12.40
CA ASN A 14 -28.92 -12.48 13.77
C ASN A 14 -27.38 -12.53 13.80
N ALA A 15 -26.75 -13.24 12.87
CA ALA A 15 -25.29 -13.28 12.76
C ALA A 15 -24.71 -11.90 12.41
N HIS A 16 -25.34 -11.14 11.52
CA HIS A 16 -24.92 -9.76 11.22
C HIS A 16 -25.09 -8.83 12.43
N ARG A 17 -26.19 -8.96 13.19
CA ARG A 17 -26.38 -8.21 14.45
C ARG A 17 -25.34 -8.58 15.49
N LEU A 18 -25.01 -9.87 15.62
CA LEU A 18 -23.94 -10.34 16.49
C LEU A 18 -22.59 -9.77 16.04
N LEU A 19 -22.25 -9.83 14.75
CA LEU A 19 -21.02 -9.26 14.21
C LEU A 19 -20.92 -7.75 14.48
N ALA A 20 -22.01 -7.01 14.32
CA ALA A 20 -22.05 -5.58 14.62
C ALA A 20 -21.88 -5.30 16.13
N HIS A 21 -22.45 -6.14 16.99
CA HIS A 21 -22.24 -6.08 18.44
C HIS A 21 -20.77 -6.32 18.79
N GLU A 22 -20.19 -7.41 18.29
CA GLU A 22 -18.78 -7.77 18.48
C GLU A 22 -17.83 -6.69 17.95
N ARG A 23 -18.09 -6.14 16.75
CA ARG A 23 -17.28 -5.07 16.16
C ARG A 23 -17.20 -3.85 17.07
N ARG A 24 -18.30 -3.50 17.73
CA ARG A 24 -18.31 -2.32 18.60
C ARG A 24 -17.71 -2.60 19.98
N GLY A 25 -17.70 -3.85 20.45
CA GLY A 25 -17.10 -4.21 21.74
C GLY A 25 -17.79 -3.55 22.94
N ALA A 26 -17.03 -3.42 24.04
CA ALA A 26 -17.50 -2.84 25.30
C ALA A 26 -17.81 -1.34 25.15
N ARG A 27 -18.92 -0.89 25.76
CA ARG A 27 -19.50 0.46 25.50
C ARG A 27 -18.93 1.57 26.36
N ASP A 28 -18.25 1.19 27.42
CA ASP A 28 -17.39 2.03 28.24
C ASP A 28 -16.06 2.37 27.55
N VAL A 29 -15.61 1.54 26.58
CA VAL A 29 -14.48 1.88 25.71
C VAL A 29 -14.96 2.83 24.60
N PRO A 30 -14.26 3.97 24.39
CA PRO A 30 -14.54 4.88 23.29
C PRO A 30 -14.51 4.18 21.93
N GLU A 31 -15.44 4.55 21.05
CA GLU A 31 -15.47 3.98 19.71
C GLU A 31 -14.30 4.50 18.87
N VAL A 32 -13.65 3.60 18.14
CA VAL A 32 -12.59 3.97 17.19
C VAL A 32 -13.18 4.84 16.07
N THR A 33 -12.61 6.03 15.88
CA THR A 33 -12.99 6.98 14.83
C THR A 33 -12.21 6.74 13.54
N LEU A 34 -12.74 7.23 12.41
CA LEU A 34 -12.02 7.16 11.13
C LEU A 34 -10.73 7.98 11.16
N ALA A 35 -10.75 9.15 11.82
CA ALA A 35 -9.57 9.99 12.00
C ALA A 35 -8.47 9.25 12.78
N GLN A 36 -8.80 8.54 13.86
CA GLN A 36 -7.81 7.73 14.59
C GLN A 36 -7.17 6.66 13.71
N LEU A 37 -7.96 5.93 12.91
CA LEU A 37 -7.43 4.92 11.99
C LEU A 37 -6.57 5.55 10.90
N SER A 38 -7.05 6.64 10.30
CA SER A 38 -6.38 7.33 9.19
C SER A 38 -5.03 7.94 9.60
N GLU A 39 -4.97 8.54 10.79
CA GLU A 39 -3.78 9.25 11.27
C GLU A 39 -2.79 8.33 12.02
N GLN A 40 -3.29 7.35 12.78
CA GLN A 40 -2.45 6.57 13.71
C GLN A 40 -2.12 5.17 13.18
N LEU A 41 -2.94 4.60 12.30
CA LEU A 41 -2.71 3.30 11.66
C LEU A 41 -2.41 3.44 10.16
N GLY A 42 -1.65 4.49 9.79
CA GLY A 42 -1.39 4.87 8.41
C GLY A 42 -0.85 3.74 7.53
N LEU A 43 0.04 2.87 8.03
CA LEU A 43 0.57 1.75 7.26
C LEU A 43 -0.50 0.72 6.85
N ALA A 44 -1.48 0.48 7.73
CA ALA A 44 -2.60 -0.41 7.40
C ALA A 44 -3.52 0.24 6.36
N VAL A 45 -3.75 1.55 6.48
CA VAL A 45 -4.52 2.35 5.51
C VAL A 45 -3.85 2.32 4.14
N ASP A 46 -2.53 2.50 4.08
CA ASP A 46 -1.74 2.48 2.84
C ASP A 46 -1.83 1.10 2.15
N ARG A 47 -1.75 0.01 2.93
CA ARG A 47 -1.94 -1.35 2.39
C ARG A 47 -3.34 -1.55 1.80
N VAL A 48 -4.38 -1.12 2.50
CA VAL A 48 -5.77 -1.22 2.01
C VAL A 48 -5.98 -0.38 0.75
N MET A 49 -5.42 0.84 0.67
CA MET A 49 -5.50 1.67 -0.53
C MET A 49 -4.81 1.02 -1.74
N SER A 50 -3.61 0.48 -1.54
CA SER A 50 -2.82 -0.18 -2.60
C SER A 50 -3.51 -1.43 -3.14
N GLU A 51 -3.73 -2.44 -2.29
CA GLU A 51 -4.33 -3.72 -2.71
C GLU A 51 -5.82 -3.55 -3.10
N GLY A 52 -6.49 -2.56 -2.49
CA GLY A 52 -7.86 -2.14 -2.79
C GLY A 52 -8.01 -1.41 -4.13
N SER A 53 -6.90 -0.87 -4.68
CA SER A 53 -6.86 -0.04 -5.89
C SER A 53 -7.74 1.21 -5.81
N LEU A 54 -7.86 1.80 -4.63
CA LEU A 54 -8.66 2.99 -4.38
C LEU A 54 -7.89 3.89 -3.41
N TYR A 55 -7.34 4.98 -3.94
CA TYR A 55 -6.60 5.95 -3.14
C TYR A 55 -7.57 6.92 -2.46
N ASP A 56 -8.04 6.54 -1.27
CA ASP A 56 -8.84 7.36 -0.37
C ASP A 56 -8.63 6.89 1.07
N ARG A 57 -8.00 7.73 1.89
CA ARG A 57 -7.61 7.36 3.26
C ARG A 57 -8.81 7.17 4.18
N GLU A 58 -9.89 7.93 3.98
CA GLU A 58 -11.10 7.85 4.82
C GLU A 58 -11.90 6.59 4.49
N LEU A 59 -12.04 6.25 3.21
CA LEU A 59 -12.68 5.02 2.77
C LEU A 59 -11.89 3.77 3.17
N ALA A 60 -10.56 3.81 3.07
CA ALA A 60 -9.71 2.73 3.57
C ALA A 60 -9.84 2.56 5.09
N ALA A 61 -9.84 3.65 5.86
CA ALA A 61 -10.11 3.62 7.30
C ALA A 61 -11.50 3.06 7.63
N LEU A 62 -12.53 3.42 6.84
CA LEU A 62 -13.88 2.88 6.99
C LEU A 62 -13.91 1.38 6.72
N ALA A 63 -13.24 0.90 5.68
CA ALA A 63 -13.14 -0.51 5.36
C ALA A 63 -12.44 -1.29 6.50
N ILE A 64 -11.34 -0.76 7.05
CA ILE A 64 -10.64 -1.32 8.21
C ILE A 64 -11.58 -1.41 9.42
N LYS A 65 -12.30 -0.32 9.72
CA LYS A 65 -13.26 -0.28 10.82
C LYS A 65 -14.37 -1.32 10.64
N GLN A 66 -14.94 -1.40 9.44
CA GLN A 66 -16.01 -2.33 9.10
C GLN A 66 -15.55 -3.80 9.22
N ALA A 67 -14.34 -4.09 8.76
CA ALA A 67 -13.68 -5.39 8.81
C ALA A 67 -13.08 -5.73 10.18
N ARG A 68 -13.22 -4.87 11.20
CA ARG A 68 -12.63 -5.06 12.54
C ARG A 68 -11.11 -5.26 12.51
N GLY A 69 -10.42 -4.60 11.57
CA GLY A 69 -8.98 -4.76 11.39
C GLY A 69 -8.55 -6.00 10.60
N ASP A 70 -9.47 -6.81 10.06
CA ASP A 70 -9.12 -7.83 9.08
C ASP A 70 -8.75 -7.14 7.75
N MET A 71 -7.48 -7.22 7.38
CA MET A 71 -6.97 -6.54 6.18
C MET A 71 -7.51 -7.16 4.89
N ILE A 72 -7.69 -8.48 4.84
CA ILE A 72 -8.16 -9.17 3.63
C ILE A 72 -9.61 -8.74 3.35
N GLU A 73 -10.45 -8.72 4.39
CA GLU A 73 -11.83 -8.25 4.28
C GLU A 73 -11.90 -6.75 3.98
N ALA A 74 -11.06 -5.92 4.62
CA ALA A 74 -11.00 -4.48 4.35
C ALA A 74 -10.63 -4.19 2.88
N ILE A 75 -9.63 -4.89 2.34
CA ILE A 75 -9.23 -4.80 0.93
C ILE A 75 -10.37 -5.24 0.03
N PHE A 76 -11.06 -6.34 0.36
CA PHE A 76 -12.20 -6.81 -0.42
C PHE A 76 -13.34 -5.79 -0.44
N LEU A 77 -13.68 -5.19 0.71
CA LEU A 77 -14.66 -4.11 0.81
C LEU A 77 -14.28 -2.90 -0.06
N ALA A 78 -13.02 -2.47 -0.03
CA ALA A 78 -12.54 -1.36 -0.86
C ALA A 78 -12.67 -1.67 -2.36
N ARG A 79 -12.31 -2.89 -2.79
CA ARG A 79 -12.46 -3.33 -4.19
C ARG A 79 -13.92 -3.41 -4.63
N ALA A 80 -14.77 -3.94 -3.77
CA ALA A 80 -16.20 -4.03 -4.02
C ALA A 80 -16.81 -2.62 -4.15
N PHE A 81 -16.45 -1.69 -3.25
CA PHE A 81 -16.91 -0.31 -3.32
C PHE A 81 -16.44 0.39 -4.59
N ARG A 82 -15.17 0.22 -4.98
CA ARG A 82 -14.63 0.76 -6.24
C ARG A 82 -15.45 0.35 -7.46
N ALA A 83 -15.98 -0.87 -7.49
CA ALA A 83 -16.80 -1.36 -8.61
C ALA A 83 -18.16 -0.64 -8.73
N THR A 84 -18.60 0.06 -7.68
CA THR A 84 -19.83 0.87 -7.68
C THR A 84 -19.62 2.29 -8.18
N LEU A 85 -18.36 2.76 -8.27
CA LEU A 85 -18.04 4.14 -8.60
C LEU A 85 -17.98 4.36 -10.11
N PRO A 86 -18.50 5.50 -10.62
CA PRO A 86 -18.31 5.86 -12.02
C PRO A 86 -16.84 6.23 -12.28
N ARG A 87 -16.36 5.94 -13.49
CA ARG A 87 -15.05 6.38 -13.96
C ARG A 87 -15.20 7.68 -14.73
N PHE A 88 -14.68 8.78 -14.18
CA PHE A 88 -14.74 10.10 -14.83
C PHE A 88 -13.67 10.29 -15.91
N GLY A 89 -12.52 9.62 -15.78
CA GLY A 89 -11.40 9.77 -16.73
C GLY A 89 -10.17 8.98 -16.32
N ALA A 90 -9.03 9.36 -16.90
CA ALA A 90 -7.70 8.93 -16.52
C ALA A 90 -6.85 10.16 -16.19
N THR A 91 -5.85 10.01 -15.32
CA THR A 91 -4.88 11.07 -15.05
C THR A 91 -3.81 11.10 -16.14
N GLU A 92 -3.06 12.19 -16.23
CA GLU A 92 -1.77 12.17 -16.89
C GLU A 92 -0.80 11.23 -16.14
N PRO A 93 0.23 10.67 -16.81
CA PRO A 93 1.27 9.89 -16.15
C PRO A 93 1.96 10.68 -15.04
N VAL A 94 2.19 10.03 -13.89
CA VAL A 94 2.84 10.67 -12.74
C VAL A 94 4.33 10.89 -13.03
N ASP A 95 4.80 12.13 -12.93
CA ASP A 95 6.23 12.44 -12.92
C ASP A 95 6.80 12.33 -11.50
N THR A 96 7.44 11.20 -11.21
CA THR A 96 8.11 10.99 -9.92
C THR A 96 9.43 11.77 -9.79
N GLY A 97 9.94 12.40 -10.86
CA GLY A 97 11.16 13.22 -10.83
C GLY A 97 10.94 14.56 -10.12
N SER A 98 9.70 15.02 -10.04
CA SER A 98 9.30 16.25 -9.34
C SER A 98 8.65 15.97 -7.97
N MET A 99 8.80 14.76 -7.44
CA MET A 99 8.24 14.36 -6.14
C MET A 99 8.79 15.23 -5.01
N ARG A 100 7.91 15.74 -4.15
CA ARG A 100 8.31 16.29 -2.84
C ARG A 100 8.65 15.13 -1.91
N LEU A 101 9.95 14.90 -1.71
CA LEU A 101 10.44 13.74 -0.99
C LEU A 101 10.18 13.83 0.51
N ALA A 102 9.61 12.76 1.08
CA ALA A 102 9.59 12.50 2.52
C ALA A 102 10.72 11.55 2.96
N ARG A 103 11.15 10.68 2.02
CA ARG A 103 12.19 9.68 2.17
C ARG A 103 12.83 9.46 0.80
N ARG A 104 14.14 9.19 0.78
CA ARG A 104 14.91 8.81 -0.39
C ARG A 104 16.18 8.10 0.03
N ILE A 105 16.29 6.82 -0.29
CA ILE A 105 17.50 6.05 0.00
C ILE A 105 17.97 5.23 -1.20
N SER A 106 19.27 4.93 -1.22
CA SER A 106 19.88 4.08 -2.24
C SER A 106 20.96 3.19 -1.62
N SER A 107 20.97 1.90 -1.96
CA SER A 107 22.01 0.97 -1.52
C SER A 107 23.16 0.82 -2.54
N THR A 108 23.09 1.48 -3.70
CA THR A 108 24.08 1.32 -4.77
C THR A 108 25.27 2.27 -4.61
N PHE A 109 25.08 3.37 -3.89
CA PHE A 109 26.12 4.33 -3.56
C PHE A 109 26.11 4.67 -2.08
N LYS A 110 27.28 5.01 -1.54
CA LYS A 110 27.38 5.54 -0.17
C LYS A 110 26.64 6.87 -0.04
N ASP A 111 26.78 7.74 -1.04
CA ASP A 111 26.11 9.03 -1.09
C ASP A 111 25.67 9.34 -2.53
N ILE A 112 24.62 10.14 -2.68
CA ILE A 112 23.99 10.48 -3.95
C ILE A 112 23.69 11.99 -4.00
N PRO A 113 23.61 12.63 -5.19
CA PRO A 113 23.16 14.01 -5.28
C PRO A 113 21.81 14.20 -4.57
N GLY A 114 21.73 15.20 -3.69
CA GLY A 114 20.58 15.40 -2.79
C GLY A 114 20.62 14.59 -1.48
N GLY A 115 21.64 13.76 -1.29
CA GLY A 115 21.86 12.98 -0.07
C GLY A 115 20.91 11.79 0.13
N GLN A 116 21.19 11.05 1.19
CA GLN A 116 20.35 9.97 1.72
C GLN A 116 19.37 10.56 2.75
N ILE A 117 18.07 10.50 2.48
CA ILE A 117 17.00 11.03 3.32
C ILE A 117 16.25 9.85 3.93
N LEU A 118 16.51 9.54 5.20
CA LEU A 118 15.87 8.39 5.86
C LEU A 118 14.36 8.59 6.05
N GLY A 119 13.91 9.82 6.33
CA GLY A 119 12.51 10.09 6.65
C GLY A 119 11.99 9.29 7.86
N PRO A 120 10.66 9.27 8.07
CA PRO A 120 10.04 8.44 9.10
C PRO A 120 10.16 6.95 8.72
N THR A 121 10.90 6.16 9.50
CA THR A 121 11.15 4.74 9.20
C THR A 121 11.31 3.86 10.45
N LEU A 122 11.02 2.56 10.30
CA LEU A 122 11.26 1.52 11.29
C LEU A 122 12.62 0.83 11.12
N ASP A 123 13.39 1.09 10.06
CA ASP A 123 14.55 0.28 9.67
C ASP A 123 15.56 0.04 10.80
N TYR A 124 15.85 1.06 11.59
CA TYR A 124 16.90 1.05 12.60
C TYR A 124 16.39 0.97 14.05
N THR A 125 15.09 0.71 14.25
CA THR A 125 14.52 0.61 15.60
C THR A 125 14.87 -0.71 16.27
N HIS A 126 14.95 -0.74 17.60
CA HIS A 126 14.96 -2.02 18.32
C HIS A 126 13.53 -2.55 18.44
N ARG A 127 13.32 -3.82 18.10
CA ARG A 127 11.98 -4.44 18.05
C ARG A 127 11.56 -4.90 19.44
N LEU A 128 11.40 -3.93 20.34
CA LEU A 128 10.94 -4.11 21.71
C LEU A 128 9.57 -3.46 21.86
N LEU A 129 8.67 -4.09 22.63
CA LEU A 129 7.41 -3.45 23.00
C LEU A 129 7.70 -2.22 23.85
N ASP A 130 7.00 -1.12 23.58
CA ASP A 130 7.13 0.14 24.31
C ASP A 130 5.92 0.33 25.25
N PRO A 131 6.09 0.09 26.57
CA PRO A 131 5.00 0.26 27.53
C PRO A 131 4.51 1.71 27.67
N GLN A 132 5.33 2.71 27.31
CA GLN A 132 4.98 4.12 27.46
C GLN A 132 3.79 4.52 26.58
N LEU A 133 3.60 3.84 25.45
CA LEU A 133 2.47 4.09 24.55
C LEU A 133 1.10 3.75 25.16
N ALA A 134 1.06 2.95 26.24
CA ALA A 134 -0.19 2.65 26.94
C ALA A 134 -0.70 3.80 27.82
N GLU A 135 0.19 4.72 28.23
CA GLU A 135 -0.13 5.82 29.16
C GLU A 135 -0.55 7.11 28.42
N GLY A 136 -0.44 7.11 27.09
CA GLY A 136 -0.58 8.31 26.27
C GLY A 136 0.73 9.08 26.20
N PHE A 137 1.18 9.38 24.99
CA PHE A 137 2.47 10.01 24.73
C PHE A 137 2.31 11.16 23.74
N VAL A 138 2.86 12.32 24.09
CA VAL A 138 3.02 13.44 23.15
C VAL A 138 4.50 13.44 22.74
N PRO A 139 4.82 13.11 21.48
CA PRO A 139 6.21 13.12 21.04
C PRO A 139 6.78 14.54 21.07
N GLU A 140 8.07 14.65 21.37
CA GLU A 140 8.81 15.88 21.12
C GLU A 140 8.79 16.19 19.62
N GLN A 141 8.73 17.49 19.29
CA GLN A 141 8.82 17.90 17.90
C GLN A 141 10.20 17.55 17.34
N PRO A 142 10.28 16.91 16.16
CA PRO A 142 11.56 16.57 15.57
C PRO A 142 12.34 17.85 15.23
N ALA A 143 13.67 17.78 15.33
CA ALA A 143 14.54 18.87 14.87
C ALA A 143 14.30 19.14 13.38
N THR A 144 14.23 20.42 13.01
CA THR A 144 14.05 20.86 11.63
C THR A 144 15.38 21.30 11.04
N SER A 145 15.64 20.94 9.78
CA SER A 145 16.75 21.48 9.00
C SER A 145 16.23 22.36 7.86
N GLU A 146 17.14 23.13 7.25
CA GLU A 146 16.84 23.71 5.95
C GLU A 146 16.51 22.60 4.94
N PRO A 147 15.54 22.81 4.03
CA PRO A 147 15.24 21.86 2.97
C PRO A 147 16.48 21.60 2.13
N VAL A 148 16.72 20.34 1.76
CA VAL A 148 17.80 20.01 0.82
C VAL A 148 17.54 20.74 -0.49
N SER A 149 18.38 21.72 -0.79
CA SER A 149 18.34 22.47 -2.04
C SER A 149 19.19 21.79 -3.10
N GLY A 150 18.66 21.67 -4.32
CA GLY A 150 19.40 21.16 -5.47
C GLY A 150 18.67 20.02 -6.18
N PRO A 151 19.20 19.58 -7.33
CA PRO A 151 18.59 18.52 -8.12
C PRO A 151 18.67 17.19 -7.36
N MET A 152 17.57 16.43 -7.40
CA MET A 152 17.46 15.07 -6.87
C MET A 152 17.27 14.09 -8.04
N PRO A 153 18.30 13.89 -8.89
CA PRO A 153 18.20 12.99 -10.02
C PRO A 153 17.95 11.56 -9.54
N ARG A 154 17.19 10.79 -10.31
CA ARG A 154 16.99 9.38 -10.01
C ARG A 154 18.32 8.65 -10.12
N VAL A 155 18.56 7.69 -9.23
CA VAL A 155 19.82 6.92 -9.23
C VAL A 155 19.98 6.14 -10.54
N THR A 156 18.88 5.68 -11.14
CA THR A 156 18.88 5.05 -12.47
C THR A 156 19.36 5.99 -13.57
N ASP A 157 19.08 7.30 -13.46
CA ASP A 157 19.52 8.29 -14.46
C ASP A 157 21.03 8.55 -14.32
N ILE A 158 21.56 8.49 -13.09
CA ILE A 158 23.01 8.56 -12.83
C ILE A 158 23.70 7.36 -13.49
N LEU A 159 23.23 6.14 -13.21
CA LEU A 159 23.76 4.91 -13.81
C LEU A 159 23.64 4.92 -15.35
N GLY A 160 22.52 5.44 -15.87
CA GLY A 160 22.26 5.51 -17.31
C GLY A 160 23.20 6.47 -18.04
N ARG A 161 23.56 7.60 -17.43
CA ARG A 161 24.55 8.55 -18.00
C ARG A 161 25.91 7.91 -18.22
N ASP A 162 26.30 6.99 -17.33
CA ASP A 162 27.56 6.27 -17.41
C ASP A 162 27.48 4.98 -18.24
N GLY A 163 26.31 4.68 -18.83
CA GLY A 163 26.08 3.47 -19.62
C GLY A 163 26.07 2.18 -18.81
N LEU A 164 25.81 2.25 -17.51
CA LEU A 164 25.81 1.10 -16.59
C LEU A 164 24.46 0.37 -16.52
N ILE A 165 23.40 0.99 -17.03
CA ILE A 165 22.06 0.40 -17.11
C ILE A 165 21.39 0.77 -18.42
N GLU A 166 20.58 -0.15 -18.95
CA GLU A 166 19.73 0.13 -20.10
C GLU A 166 18.61 1.12 -19.72
N PRO A 167 18.32 2.12 -20.57
CA PRO A 167 17.19 3.01 -20.32
C PRO A 167 15.87 2.23 -20.38
N SER A 168 14.88 2.69 -19.62
CA SER A 168 13.53 2.15 -19.75
C SER A 168 13.03 2.34 -21.18
N PRO A 169 12.29 1.38 -21.75
CA PRO A 169 11.71 1.52 -23.09
C PRO A 169 10.89 2.80 -23.17
N GLN A 170 11.16 3.63 -24.19
CA GLN A 170 10.30 4.76 -24.49
C GLN A 170 9.00 4.21 -25.08
N THR A 171 7.89 4.51 -24.43
CA THR A 171 6.55 4.23 -24.95
C THR A 171 5.95 5.52 -25.45
N ASP A 172 5.20 5.46 -26.55
CA ASP A 172 4.40 6.58 -27.03
C ASP A 172 3.44 7.04 -25.92
N GLN A 173 3.35 8.34 -25.67
CA GLN A 173 2.50 8.89 -24.61
C GLN A 173 1.02 8.57 -24.86
N ASP A 174 0.65 8.43 -26.14
CA ASP A 174 -0.71 8.11 -26.57
C ASP A 174 -0.95 6.60 -26.75
N ALA A 175 0.05 5.74 -26.48
CA ALA A 175 -0.15 4.30 -26.59
C ALA A 175 -1.21 3.82 -25.58
N PRO A 176 -2.11 2.91 -26.00
CA PRO A 176 -3.08 2.34 -25.08
C PRO A 176 -2.35 1.52 -24.00
N VAL A 177 -2.78 1.71 -22.75
CA VAL A 177 -2.32 0.93 -21.59
C VAL A 177 -3.40 -0.09 -21.26
N GLY A 178 -2.99 -1.35 -21.09
CA GLY A 178 -3.88 -2.43 -20.69
C GLY A 178 -4.52 -2.19 -19.32
N ASP A 179 -5.76 -2.66 -19.15
CA ASP A 179 -6.53 -2.48 -17.91
C ASP A 179 -7.23 -3.78 -17.48
N LEU A 180 -6.62 -4.47 -16.52
CA LEU A 180 -7.13 -5.69 -15.88
C LEU A 180 -8.46 -5.50 -15.14
N THR A 181 -8.89 -4.26 -14.94
CA THR A 181 -10.21 -3.98 -14.35
C THR A 181 -11.32 -3.92 -15.39
N ARG A 182 -10.97 -4.00 -16.68
CA ARG A 182 -11.89 -4.00 -17.82
C ARG A 182 -11.81 -5.29 -18.63
N GLU A 183 -10.61 -5.79 -18.84
CA GLU A 183 -10.34 -6.97 -19.67
C GLU A 183 -9.73 -8.09 -18.83
N PRO A 184 -10.19 -9.35 -19.00
CA PRO A 184 -9.63 -10.47 -18.29
C PRO A 184 -8.17 -10.71 -18.70
N LEU A 185 -7.33 -11.08 -17.74
CA LEU A 185 -5.93 -11.39 -17.98
C LEU A 185 -5.78 -12.63 -18.87
N SER A 186 -5.06 -12.50 -19.98
CA SER A 186 -4.61 -13.61 -20.82
C SER A 186 -3.08 -13.70 -20.78
N PHE A 187 -2.54 -14.90 -21.02
CA PHE A 187 -1.09 -15.15 -20.97
C PHE A 187 -0.54 -15.52 -22.34
N PRO A 188 0.68 -15.05 -22.70
CA PRO A 188 1.55 -14.16 -21.92
C PRO A 188 0.98 -12.72 -21.85
N ALA A 189 1.17 -12.07 -20.70
CA ALA A 189 0.69 -10.72 -20.46
C ALA A 189 1.79 -9.67 -20.61
N ASP A 190 1.45 -8.50 -21.13
CA ASP A 190 2.36 -7.37 -21.29
C ASP A 190 2.78 -6.73 -19.96
N ARG A 191 3.86 -5.93 -20.00
CA ARG A 191 4.51 -5.41 -18.78
C ARG A 191 3.57 -4.54 -17.95
N ASP A 192 2.76 -3.71 -18.60
CA ASP A 192 1.77 -2.84 -17.97
C ASP A 192 0.72 -3.64 -17.17
N LEU A 193 0.13 -4.68 -17.77
CA LEU A 193 -0.81 -5.57 -17.10
C LEU A 193 -0.14 -6.31 -15.94
N ARG A 194 1.11 -6.78 -16.12
CA ARG A 194 1.86 -7.41 -15.02
C ARG A 194 2.11 -6.45 -13.86
N LEU A 195 2.52 -5.20 -14.13
CA LEU A 195 2.73 -4.17 -13.11
C LEU A 195 1.42 -3.79 -12.42
N GLN A 196 0.33 -3.63 -13.18
CA GLN A 196 -1.00 -3.39 -12.63
C GLN A 196 -1.46 -4.54 -11.73
N ASN A 197 -1.17 -5.79 -12.11
CA ASN A 197 -1.51 -6.96 -11.28
C ASN A 197 -0.68 -6.99 -9.99
N LEU A 198 0.63 -6.74 -10.08
CA LEU A 198 1.54 -6.72 -8.92
C LEU A 198 1.15 -5.63 -7.91
N ALA A 199 0.76 -4.44 -8.38
CA ALA A 199 0.30 -3.36 -7.51
C ALA A 199 -0.98 -3.70 -6.72
N ARG A 200 -1.72 -4.73 -7.15
CA ARG A 200 -3.02 -5.16 -6.61
C ARG A 200 -2.96 -6.49 -5.86
N ALA A 201 -1.78 -7.08 -5.78
CA ALA A 201 -1.58 -8.42 -5.23
C ALA A 201 -1.32 -8.37 -3.71
N ASP A 202 -1.55 -9.51 -3.07
CA ASP A 202 -1.27 -9.67 -1.64
C ASP A 202 0.23 -9.44 -1.36
N GLU A 203 0.50 -8.52 -0.42
CA GLU A 203 1.86 -8.17 -0.01
C GLU A 203 2.65 -9.40 0.48
N GLY A 204 2.03 -10.25 1.30
CA GLY A 204 2.68 -11.43 1.87
C GLY A 204 3.10 -12.45 0.80
N PHE A 205 2.22 -12.70 -0.17
CA PHE A 205 2.50 -13.56 -1.31
C PHE A 205 3.64 -13.01 -2.16
N LEU A 206 3.62 -11.73 -2.51
CA LEU A 206 4.69 -11.12 -3.31
C LEU A 206 6.03 -11.09 -2.56
N LEU A 207 6.02 -10.83 -1.25
CA LEU A 207 7.21 -10.91 -0.42
C LEU A 207 7.79 -12.32 -0.40
N ALA A 208 6.96 -13.35 -0.27
CA ALA A 208 7.41 -14.75 -0.32
C ALA A 208 8.03 -15.09 -1.69
N MET A 209 7.41 -14.65 -2.79
CA MET A 209 7.95 -14.84 -4.13
C MET A 209 9.27 -14.09 -4.32
N GLY A 210 9.35 -12.82 -3.93
CA GLY A 210 10.59 -12.04 -3.95
C GLY A 210 11.71 -12.70 -3.13
N TYR A 211 11.39 -13.14 -1.92
CA TYR A 211 12.33 -13.84 -1.04
C TYR A 211 12.84 -15.15 -1.67
N SER A 212 11.98 -15.91 -2.34
CA SER A 212 12.40 -17.13 -3.05
C SER A 212 13.47 -16.85 -4.11
N THR A 213 13.36 -15.73 -4.85
CA THR A 213 14.35 -15.35 -5.87
C THR A 213 15.69 -14.96 -5.24
N GLN A 214 15.66 -14.29 -4.07
CA GLN A 214 16.85 -13.98 -3.28
C GLN A 214 17.55 -15.24 -2.77
N ARG A 215 16.78 -16.31 -2.52
CA ARG A 215 17.27 -17.63 -2.09
C ARG A 215 17.70 -18.56 -3.23
N GLY A 216 17.63 -18.10 -4.49
CA GLY A 216 18.17 -18.79 -5.66
C GLY A 216 17.16 -19.29 -6.68
N TYR A 217 15.85 -19.25 -6.39
CA TYR A 217 14.81 -19.68 -7.33
C TYR A 217 14.52 -18.59 -8.35
N GLY A 218 15.17 -18.63 -9.51
CA GLY A 218 15.08 -17.55 -10.50
C GLY A 218 15.87 -16.29 -10.10
N ARG A 219 17.09 -16.50 -9.57
CA ARG A 219 17.99 -15.45 -9.08
C ARG A 219 18.18 -14.32 -10.10
N ASN A 220 18.02 -13.07 -9.64
CA ASN A 220 18.17 -11.85 -10.43
C ASN A 220 19.15 -10.82 -9.83
N HIS A 221 19.83 -11.17 -8.72
CA HIS A 221 20.88 -10.37 -8.07
C HIS A 221 20.46 -8.93 -7.73
N PRO A 222 19.41 -8.75 -6.90
CA PRO A 222 18.76 -7.45 -6.74
C PRO A 222 19.55 -6.49 -5.84
N PHE A 223 19.44 -5.20 -6.14
CA PHE A 223 19.86 -4.09 -5.28
C PHE A 223 18.73 -3.07 -5.19
N ALA A 224 18.63 -2.35 -4.07
CA ALA A 224 17.73 -1.21 -3.95
C ALA A 224 18.37 0.01 -4.62
N GLY A 225 18.09 0.18 -5.92
CA GLY A 225 18.59 1.29 -6.72
C GLY A 225 18.17 2.64 -6.13
N GLU A 226 16.88 2.78 -5.83
CA GLU A 226 16.30 3.94 -5.15
C GLU A 226 14.95 3.53 -4.54
N ILE A 227 14.64 4.05 -3.35
CA ILE A 227 13.32 3.98 -2.68
C ILE A 227 12.96 5.38 -2.23
#